data_AF-A0A6V8R6W1-F1
#
_entry.id   AF-A0A6V8R6W1-F1
#
_cell.length_a   1.000
_cell.length_b   1.000
_cell.length_c   1.000
_cell.angle_alpha   90.00
_cell.angle_beta   90.00
_cell.angle_gamma   90.00
#
_symmetry.space_group_name_H-M   'P 1'
#
loop_
_entity.id
_entity.type
_entity.pdbx_description
1 polymer ?
#
loop_
_entity_poly.entity_id
_entity_poly.type
_entity_poly.pdbx_seq_one_letter_code
_entity_poly.pdbx_strand_id
1 'polypeptide(L)'
;MLLSYLKDEENAFIISSDFCHWGWDFDYTVYTADGDIGSLKHLQPYSSKPSGPPIYESIQLVDEAAMDAVKSGSHDAFVDNLRRTGNTVCGRHPIGIAMAALELYAKEVDDEKKSRFRVVNFVKE
;
A
#
# COMPACT_ATOMS: atom_id res chain seq x y z
N MET A 1 6.98 22.41 2.62
CA MET A 1 6.51 21.80 1.35
C MET A 1 7.59 20.84 0.88
N LEU A 2 7.28 19.55 0.66
CA LEU A 2 8.29 18.50 0.38
C LEU A 2 8.97 18.65 -0.99
N LEU A 3 8.22 19.14 -1.98
CA LEU A 3 8.61 19.21 -3.39
C LEU A 3 9.96 19.92 -3.64
N SER A 4 10.24 21.02 -2.95
CA SER A 4 11.51 21.76 -3.13
C SER A 4 12.73 20.92 -2.75
N TYR A 5 12.61 20.08 -1.72
CA TYR A 5 13.68 19.19 -1.30
C TYR A 5 13.78 17.96 -2.21
N LEU A 6 12.66 17.52 -2.80
CA LEU A 6 12.60 16.38 -3.71
C LEU A 6 13.29 16.65 -5.05
N LYS A 7 13.35 17.92 -5.47
CA LYS A 7 14.03 18.37 -6.70
C LYS A 7 15.55 18.36 -6.61
N ASP A 8 16.08 18.37 -5.41
CA ASP A 8 17.51 18.45 -5.16
C ASP A 8 18.10 17.03 -5.16
N GLU A 9 18.96 16.76 -6.14
CA GLU A 9 19.57 15.45 -6.36
C GLU A 9 20.55 15.04 -5.25
N GLU A 10 20.97 15.96 -4.38
CA GLU A 10 21.78 15.66 -3.20
C GLU A 10 20.95 15.04 -2.06
N ASN A 11 19.61 15.09 -2.15
CA ASN A 11 18.71 14.57 -1.13
C ASN A 11 18.25 13.13 -1.40
N ALA A 12 18.09 12.37 -0.32
CA ALA A 12 17.40 11.08 -0.32
C ALA A 12 16.25 11.10 0.69
N PHE A 13 15.12 10.49 0.31
CA PHE A 13 13.93 10.37 1.17
C PHE A 13 13.72 8.91 1.55
N ILE A 14 13.70 8.66 2.86
CA ILE A 14 13.41 7.34 3.42
C ILE A 14 12.02 7.39 4.03
N ILE A 15 11.11 6.57 3.48
CA ILE A 15 9.76 6.43 3.98
C ILE A 15 9.68 5.07 4.68
N SER A 16 9.69 5.09 6.02
CA SER A 16 9.58 3.89 6.82
C SER A 16 8.12 3.53 7.02
N SER A 17 7.73 2.29 6.68
CA SER A 17 6.38 1.80 6.85
C SER A 17 6.35 0.27 6.91
N ASP A 18 5.63 -0.24 7.91
CA ASP A 18 5.06 -1.59 7.86
C ASP A 18 3.71 -1.56 7.11
N PHE A 19 3.33 -2.70 6.56
CA PHE A 19 2.11 -2.89 5.76
C PHE A 19 0.97 -3.45 6.64
N CYS A 20 0.26 -4.50 6.22
CA CYS A 20 -0.89 -5.02 6.93
C CYS A 20 -0.55 -5.45 8.37
N HIS A 21 -1.36 -4.94 9.31
CA HIS A 21 -1.41 -5.34 10.70
C HIS A 21 -2.70 -6.13 10.86
N TRP A 22 -2.62 -7.42 10.60
CA TRP A 22 -3.79 -8.30 10.66
C TRP A 22 -3.94 -8.90 12.06
N GLY A 23 -5.13 -8.80 12.64
CA GLY A 23 -5.46 -9.44 13.90
C GLY A 23 -6.56 -8.72 14.67
N TRP A 24 -7.04 -9.39 15.72
CA TRP A 24 -8.04 -8.82 16.63
C TRP A 24 -7.52 -7.59 17.37
N ASP A 25 -6.24 -7.59 17.77
CA ASP A 25 -5.61 -6.46 18.45
C ASP A 25 -5.48 -5.21 17.57
N PHE A 26 -5.67 -5.37 16.25
CA PHE A 26 -5.62 -4.29 15.27
C PHE A 26 -7.01 -3.95 14.69
N ASP A 27 -8.08 -4.59 15.21
CA ASP A 27 -9.44 -4.49 14.66
C ASP A 27 -9.52 -4.75 13.15
N TYR A 28 -8.60 -5.57 12.61
CA TYR A 28 -8.45 -5.79 11.18
C TYR A 28 -8.22 -7.26 10.86
N THR A 29 -9.30 -7.95 10.49
CA THR A 29 -9.31 -9.40 10.25
C THR A 29 -9.92 -9.77 8.90
N VAL A 30 -9.55 -9.01 7.87
CA VAL A 30 -10.08 -9.21 6.52
C VAL A 30 -9.71 -10.58 5.95
N TYR A 31 -10.63 -11.15 5.18
CA TYR A 31 -10.49 -12.45 4.54
C TYR A 31 -11.29 -12.47 3.23
N THR A 32 -10.73 -13.13 2.22
CA THR A 32 -11.41 -13.47 0.97
C THR A 32 -11.28 -14.97 0.69
N ALA A 33 -12.39 -15.60 0.26
CA ALA A 33 -12.42 -17.02 -0.06
C ALA A 33 -12.18 -17.28 -1.56
N ASP A 34 -12.43 -16.28 -2.41
CA ASP A 34 -12.35 -16.34 -3.87
C ASP A 34 -11.17 -15.53 -4.44
N GLY A 35 -10.42 -14.85 -3.56
CA GLY A 35 -9.28 -14.01 -3.95
C GLY A 35 -9.68 -12.61 -4.40
N ASP A 36 -10.97 -12.25 -4.37
CA ASP A 36 -11.42 -10.90 -4.71
C ASP A 36 -11.25 -9.95 -3.51
N ILE A 37 -10.37 -8.96 -3.65
CA ILE A 37 -10.18 -7.88 -2.67
C ILE A 37 -11.36 -6.90 -2.62
N GLY A 38 -12.28 -6.95 -3.59
CA GLY A 38 -13.53 -6.19 -3.59
C GLY A 38 -14.62 -6.81 -2.70
N SER A 39 -14.45 -8.05 -2.27
CA SER A 39 -15.45 -8.83 -1.52
C SER A 39 -14.97 -9.24 -0.11
N LEU A 40 -14.00 -8.51 0.44
CA LEU A 40 -13.40 -8.78 1.75
C LEU A 40 -14.45 -8.85 2.86
N LYS A 41 -14.30 -9.83 3.75
CA LYS A 41 -15.12 -9.99 4.95
C LYS A 41 -14.23 -9.94 6.18
N HIS A 42 -14.75 -9.38 7.26
CA HIS A 42 -14.08 -9.46 8.56
C HIS A 42 -14.44 -10.78 9.23
N LEU A 43 -13.42 -11.59 9.54
CA LEU A 43 -13.62 -12.75 10.39
C LEU A 43 -14.14 -12.29 11.76
N GLN A 44 -14.88 -13.16 12.44
CA GLN A 44 -15.37 -12.88 13.80
C GLN A 44 -14.53 -13.63 14.85
N PRO A 45 -14.37 -13.06 16.05
CA PRO A 45 -13.77 -13.78 17.16
C PRO A 45 -14.49 -15.12 17.38
N TYR A 46 -13.72 -16.19 17.63
CA TYR A 46 -14.23 -17.54 17.87
C TYR A 46 -14.99 -18.20 16.70
N SER A 47 -14.95 -17.62 15.49
CA SER A 47 -15.44 -18.30 14.29
C SER A 47 -14.59 -19.52 13.95
N SER A 48 -15.20 -20.53 13.33
CA SER A 48 -14.44 -21.66 12.80
C SER A 48 -13.45 -21.19 11.73
N LYS A 49 -12.28 -21.85 11.66
CA LYS A 49 -11.30 -21.60 10.60
C LYS A 49 -12.01 -21.61 9.23
N PRO A 50 -11.79 -20.60 8.37
CA PRO A 50 -12.34 -20.60 7.03
C PRO A 50 -11.96 -21.88 6.26
N SER A 51 -12.89 -22.42 5.48
CA SER A 51 -12.66 -23.61 4.66
C SER A 51 -11.93 -23.34 3.34
N GLY A 52 -11.73 -22.07 2.99
CA GLY A 52 -11.03 -21.63 1.78
C GLY A 52 -9.52 -21.52 1.98
N PRO A 53 -8.84 -20.65 1.21
CA PRO A 53 -7.42 -20.43 1.31
C PRO A 53 -6.96 -20.02 2.72
N PRO A 54 -5.69 -20.26 3.08
CA PRO A 54 -5.11 -19.74 4.31
C PRO A 54 -5.25 -18.22 4.44
N ILE A 55 -5.43 -17.72 5.67
CA ILE A 55 -5.59 -16.28 5.95
C ILE A 55 -4.43 -15.44 5.40
N TYR A 56 -3.20 -15.96 5.44
CA TYR A 56 -2.03 -15.21 4.95
C TYR A 56 -2.13 -14.86 3.46
N GLU A 57 -2.88 -15.63 2.66
CA GLU A 57 -3.06 -15.31 1.24
C GLU A 57 -3.97 -14.09 1.06
N SER A 58 -5.01 -13.94 1.89
CA SER A 58 -5.81 -12.71 1.91
C SER A 58 -4.98 -11.50 2.33
N ILE A 59 -4.10 -11.67 3.33
CA ILE A 59 -3.18 -10.61 3.78
C ILE A 59 -2.24 -10.21 2.63
N GLN A 60 -1.62 -11.21 1.97
CA GLN A 60 -0.74 -11.01 0.85
C GLN A 60 -1.43 -10.26 -0.29
N LEU A 61 -2.65 -10.66 -0.68
CA LEU A 61 -3.42 -9.99 -1.74
C LEU A 61 -3.67 -8.51 -1.43
N VAL A 62 -4.00 -8.19 -0.17
CA VAL A 62 -4.29 -6.82 0.25
C VAL A 62 -3.01 -5.96 0.32
N ASP A 63 -1.87 -6.55 0.71
CA ASP A 63 -0.58 -5.88 0.67
C ASP A 63 -0.06 -5.67 -0.75
N GLU A 64 -0.16 -6.68 -1.61
CA GLU A 64 0.18 -6.58 -3.03
C GLU A 64 -0.65 -5.50 -3.72
N ALA A 65 -1.95 -5.44 -3.46
CA ALA A 65 -2.83 -4.38 -3.99
C ALA A 65 -2.41 -2.98 -3.55
N ALA A 66 -2.00 -2.81 -2.29
CA ALA A 66 -1.46 -1.54 -1.81
C ALA A 66 -0.12 -1.18 -2.49
N MET A 67 0.78 -2.16 -2.64
CA MET A 67 2.05 -1.96 -3.34
C MET A 67 1.85 -1.65 -4.83
N ASP A 68 0.89 -2.29 -5.49
CA ASP A 68 0.53 -2.03 -6.89
C ASP A 68 -0.04 -0.63 -7.07
N ALA A 69 -0.89 -0.17 -6.14
CA ALA A 69 -1.38 1.19 -6.14
C ALA A 69 -0.23 2.21 -5.96
N VAL A 70 0.75 1.94 -5.10
CA VAL A 70 1.96 2.77 -4.99
C VAL A 70 2.79 2.74 -6.28
N LYS A 71 3.01 1.55 -6.88
CA LYS A 71 3.74 1.36 -8.15
C LYS A 71 3.12 2.14 -9.31
N SER A 72 1.80 2.33 -9.31
CA SER A 72 1.10 3.12 -10.32
C SER A 72 1.59 4.58 -10.40
N GLY A 73 2.15 5.11 -9.31
CA GLY A 73 2.52 6.52 -9.19
C GLY A 73 1.34 7.47 -9.04
N SER A 74 0.12 6.96 -8.88
CA SER A 74 -1.09 7.76 -8.67
C SER A 74 -1.45 7.79 -7.18
N HIS A 75 -1.42 8.98 -6.57
CA HIS A 75 -1.85 9.15 -5.18
C HIS A 75 -3.30 8.71 -4.98
N ASP A 76 -4.18 9.06 -5.93
CA ASP A 76 -5.60 8.73 -5.85
C ASP A 76 -5.83 7.22 -5.90
N ALA A 77 -5.10 6.49 -6.74
CA ALA A 77 -5.17 5.03 -6.78
C ALA A 77 -4.79 4.41 -5.42
N PHE A 78 -3.76 4.94 -4.75
CA PHE A 78 -3.36 4.47 -3.42
C PHE A 78 -4.41 4.77 -2.35
N VAL A 79 -4.96 5.99 -2.33
CA VAL A 79 -6.03 6.37 -1.40
C VAL A 79 -7.28 5.52 -1.62
N ASP A 80 -7.68 5.31 -2.86
CA ASP A 80 -8.86 4.51 -3.18
C ASP A 80 -8.66 3.04 -2.84
N ASN A 81 -7.45 2.49 -3.04
CA ASN A 81 -7.12 1.16 -2.57
C ASN A 81 -7.27 1.03 -1.04
N LEU A 82 -6.71 1.98 -0.27
CA LEU A 82 -6.83 1.97 1.20
C LEU A 82 -8.28 2.09 1.66
N ARG A 83 -9.09 2.91 0.98
CA ARG A 83 -10.53 3.05 1.28
C ARG A 83 -11.30 1.75 1.00
N ARG A 84 -11.00 1.09 -0.12
CA ARG A 84 -11.69 -0.15 -0.54
C ARG A 84 -11.33 -1.34 0.34
N THR A 85 -10.06 -1.47 0.70
CA THR A 85 -9.56 -2.63 1.44
C THR A 85 -9.58 -2.44 2.95
N GLY A 86 -9.47 -1.19 3.42
CA GLY A 86 -9.24 -0.89 4.83
C GLY A 86 -7.82 -1.19 5.31
N ASN A 87 -6.86 -1.50 4.42
CA ASN A 87 -5.52 -1.95 4.80
C ASN A 87 -4.84 -1.01 5.80
N THR A 88 -4.28 -1.57 6.86
CA THR A 88 -3.70 -0.86 8.00
C THR A 88 -2.22 -0.52 7.78
N VAL A 89 -1.90 0.00 6.60
CA VAL A 89 -0.54 0.48 6.28
C VAL A 89 -0.17 1.62 7.22
N CYS A 90 0.86 1.42 8.05
CA CYS A 90 1.26 2.36 9.10
C CYS A 90 1.71 3.70 8.53
N GLY A 91 2.54 3.66 7.48
CA GLY A 91 3.08 4.81 6.77
C GLY A 91 2.19 5.34 5.65
N ARG A 92 0.88 5.06 5.64
CA ARG A 92 -0.02 5.54 4.56
C ARG A 92 0.08 7.06 4.31
N HIS A 93 0.27 7.85 5.37
CA HIS A 93 0.40 9.31 5.23
C HIS A 93 1.75 9.73 4.63
N PRO A 94 2.92 9.33 5.17
CA PRO A 94 4.20 9.69 4.54
C PRO A 94 4.36 9.10 3.13
N ILE A 95 3.83 7.90 2.85
CA ILE A 95 3.74 7.35 1.49
C ILE A 95 2.91 8.28 0.60
N GLY A 96 1.69 8.63 1.02
CA GLY A 96 0.80 9.51 0.25
C GLY A 96 1.40 10.89 -0.02
N ILE A 97 2.07 11.50 0.97
CA ILE A 97 2.76 12.79 0.81
C ILE A 97 3.87 12.68 -0.26
N ALA A 98 4.66 11.61 -0.23
CA ALA A 98 5.71 11.41 -1.22
C ALA A 98 5.14 11.17 -2.62
N MET A 99 4.07 10.37 -2.75
CA MET A 99 3.37 10.15 -4.02
C MET A 99 2.85 11.47 -4.60
N ALA A 100 2.15 12.28 -3.80
CA ALA A 100 1.63 13.57 -4.23
C ALA A 100 2.75 14.55 -4.64
N ALA A 101 3.86 14.56 -3.90
CA ALA A 101 5.03 15.38 -4.26
C ALA A 101 5.66 14.94 -5.58
N LEU A 102 5.78 13.63 -5.83
CA LEU A 102 6.32 13.08 -7.06
C LEU A 102 5.39 13.31 -8.26
N GLU A 103 4.07 13.26 -8.08
CA GLU A 103 3.10 13.63 -9.12
C GLU A 103 3.19 15.11 -9.50
N LEU A 104 3.34 16.00 -8.51
CA LEU A 104 3.57 17.41 -8.77
C LEU A 104 4.89 17.62 -9.54
N TYR A 105 5.95 16.91 -9.14
CA TYR A 105 7.23 17.00 -9.82
C TYR A 105 7.14 16.50 -11.28
N ALA A 106 6.50 15.36 -11.50
CA ALA A 106 6.27 14.80 -12.84
C ALA A 106 5.53 15.77 -13.76
N LYS A 107 4.53 16.51 -13.23
CA LYS A 107 3.81 17.55 -13.97
C LYS A 107 4.68 18.76 -14.31
N GLU A 108 5.56 19.18 -13.41
CA GLU A 108 6.45 20.33 -13.64
C GLU A 108 7.50 20.05 -14.74
N VAL A 109 7.93 18.79 -14.87
CA VAL A 109 8.97 18.39 -15.85
C VAL A 109 8.41 17.68 -17.07
N ASP A 110 7.08 17.56 -17.18
CA ASP A 110 6.36 16.86 -18.26
C ASP A 110 6.86 15.42 -18.51
N ASP A 111 7.15 14.69 -17.42
CA ASP A 111 7.62 13.29 -17.46
C ASP A 111 6.92 12.44 -16.39
N GLU A 112 5.87 11.72 -16.81
CA GLU A 112 5.14 10.78 -15.96
C GLU A 112 6.00 9.67 -15.36
N LYS A 113 7.19 9.38 -15.91
CA LYS A 113 8.07 8.36 -15.33
C LYS A 113 8.66 8.82 -14.00
N LYS A 114 8.67 10.12 -13.72
CA LYS A 114 9.18 10.69 -12.46
C LYS A 114 8.25 10.45 -11.27
N SER A 115 7.01 9.99 -11.47
CA SER A 115 6.10 9.62 -10.38
C SER A 115 6.08 8.13 -10.05
N ARG A 116 6.78 7.29 -10.82
CA ARG A 116 6.68 5.82 -10.70
C ARG A 116 7.61 5.26 -9.63
N PHE A 117 7.08 4.34 -8.84
CA PHE A 117 7.84 3.59 -7.84
C PHE A 117 8.28 2.23 -8.39
N ARG A 118 9.43 1.74 -7.93
CA ARG A 118 9.91 0.39 -8.23
C ARG A 118 9.92 -0.43 -6.95
N VAL A 119 9.36 -1.63 -7.00
CA VAL A 119 9.51 -2.61 -5.92
C VAL A 119 10.81 -3.38 -6.13
N VAL A 120 11.62 -3.44 -5.08
CA VAL A 120 12.89 -4.18 -5.06
C VAL A 120 12.76 -5.27 -4.02
N ASN A 121 12.91 -6.52 -4.44
CA ASN A 121 12.91 -7.67 -3.55
C ASN A 121 14.36 -7.98 -3.14
N PHE A 122 14.63 -7.93 -1.83
CA PHE A 122 15.92 -8.38 -1.30
C PHE A 122 15.82 -9.88 -1.06
N VAL A 123 16.40 -10.67 -1.97
CA VAL A 123 16.59 -12.10 -1.75
C VAL A 123 17.72 -12.24 -0.73
N LYS A 124 17.48 -12.92 0.38
CA LYS A 124 18.56 -13.33 1.28
C LYS A 124 19.31 -14.48 0.59
N GLU A 125 20.60 -14.28 0.31
CA GLU A 125 21.53 -15.36 -0.06
C GLU A 125 21.68 -16.38 1.06
#